data_AF-A0A1E7F890-F1
#
_entry.id   AF-A0A1E7F890-F1
#
_cell.length_a   1.000
_cell.length_b   1.000
_cell.length_c   1.000
_cell.angle_alpha   90.00
_cell.angle_beta   90.00
_cell.angle_gamma   90.00
#
_symmetry.space_group_name_H-M   'P 1'
#
loop_
_entity.id
_entity.type
_entity.pdbx_description
1 polymer ?
#
loop_
_entity_poly.entity_id
_entity_poly.type
_entity_poly.pdbx_seq_one_letter_code
_entity_poly.pdbx_strand_id
1 'polypeptide(L)' 'CIICFEEFVITDVIVWSENPKCSHVYHKECMVNYLASNAQRKINSTLDVNDNPCPACRQNY' A
#
# COMPACT_ATOMS: atom_id res chain seq x y z
N CYS A 1 2.97 9.86 5.68
CA CYS A 1 2.91 8.71 4.76
C CYS A 1 4.18 8.63 3.89
N ILE A 2 4.88 7.49 3.82
CA ILE A 2 6.13 7.36 3.03
C ILE A 2 5.92 7.37 1.50
N ILE A 3 4.68 7.23 1.02
CA ILE A 3 4.36 7.27 -0.41
C ILE A 3 4.32 8.73 -0.92
N CYS A 4 3.64 9.62 -0.19
CA CYS A 4 3.52 11.03 -0.57
C CYS A 4 4.44 11.99 0.19
N PHE A 5 5.16 11.50 1.22
CA PHE A 5 6.03 12.28 2.11
C PHE A 5 5.33 13.38 2.91
N GLU A 6 4.00 13.36 3.00
CA GLU A 6 3.21 14.29 3.83
C GLU A 6 3.00 13.75 5.25
N GLU A 7 2.74 14.66 6.18
CA GLU A 7 2.34 14.35 7.57
C GLU A 7 0.91 13.82 7.63
N PHE A 8 0.58 13.07 8.69
CA PHE A 8 -0.78 12.60 8.93
C PHE A 8 -1.54 13.61 9.79
N VAL A 9 -2.73 14.00 9.36
CA VAL A 9 -3.64 14.86 10.13
C VAL A 9 -4.87 14.10 10.62
N ILE A 10 -5.58 14.65 11.61
CA ILE A 10 -6.75 14.00 12.25
C ILE A 10 -7.89 13.68 11.28
N THR A 11 -7.93 14.31 10.11
CA THR A 11 -8.94 14.09 9.07
C THR A 11 -8.55 12.98 8.10
N ASP A 12 -7.31 12.47 8.15
CA ASP A 12 -6.85 11.44 7.24
C ASP A 12 -7.37 10.06 7.62
N VAL A 13 -7.77 9.30 6.61
CA VAL A 13 -8.02 7.87 6.75
C VAL A 13 -6.72 7.14 6.48
N ILE A 14 -6.16 6.54 7.54
CA ILE A 14 -4.92 5.76 7.45
C ILE A 14 -5.21 4.25 7.33
N VAL A 15 -4.26 3.52 6.74
CA VAL A 15 -4.27 2.07 6.60
C VAL A 15 -2.91 1.50 6.96
N TRP A 16 -2.88 0.25 7.40
CA TRP A 16 -1.68 -0.52 7.74
C TRP A 16 -1.88 -1.99 7.36
N SER A 17 -0.80 -2.78 7.41
CA SER A 17 -0.83 -4.21 7.07
C SER A 17 -1.44 -5.06 8.19
N GLU A 18 -2.10 -6.17 7.85
CA GLU A 18 -2.60 -7.14 8.84
C GLU A 18 -1.43 -7.91 9.50
N ASN A 19 -0.35 -8.14 8.75
CA ASN A 19 0.86 -8.74 9.29
C ASN A 19 1.47 -7.91 10.45
N PRO A 20 1.57 -8.48 11.68
CA PRO A 20 2.09 -7.79 12.85
C PRO A 20 3.59 -7.45 12.73
N LYS A 21 4.31 -8.06 11.78
CA LYS A 21 5.71 -7.73 11.48
C LYS A 21 5.86 -6.46 10.64
N CYS A 22 4.77 -5.96 10.06
CA CYS A 22 4.76 -4.77 9.22
C CYS A 22 3.86 -3.69 9.84
N SER A 23 4.46 -2.78 10.60
CA SER A 23 3.76 -1.64 11.24
C SER A 23 3.76 -0.37 10.39
N HIS A 24 3.89 -0.49 9.06
CA HIS A 24 3.94 0.67 8.18
C HIS A 24 2.54 1.23 7.93
N VAL A 25 2.43 2.55 8.05
CA VAL A 25 1.17 3.29 7.94
C VAL A 25 1.18 4.15 6.68
N TYR A 26 0.04 4.17 5.99
CA TYR A 26 -0.16 4.90 4.74
C TYR A 26 -1.49 5.63 4.74
N HIS A 27 -1.61 6.72 3.97
CA HIS A 27 -2.94 7.23 3.64
C HIS A 27 -3.68 6.18 2.81
N LYS A 28 -4.98 6.01 3.08
CA LYS A 28 -5.85 5.11 2.32
C LYS A 28 -5.72 5.37 0.82
N GLU A 29 -5.74 6.64 0.42
CA GLU A 29 -5.64 7.05 -0.97
C GLU A 29 -4.29 6.68 -1.59
N CYS A 30 -3.19 6.90 -0.87
CA CYS A 30 -1.87 6.52 -1.34
C CYS A 30 -1.74 5.00 -1.53
N MET A 31 -2.27 4.21 -0.59
CA MET A 31 -2.23 2.75 -0.67
C MET A 31 -3.09 2.22 -1.83
N VAL A 32 -4.30 2.75 -2.01
CA VAL A 32 -5.19 2.37 -3.13
C VAL A 32 -4.52 2.68 -4.48
N ASN A 33 -3.95 3.86 -4.63
CA ASN A 33 -3.24 4.25 -5.86
C ASN A 33 -2.01 3.35 -6.12
N TYR A 34 -1.27 3.00 -5.08
CA TYR A 34 -0.14 2.07 -5.17
C TYR A 34 -0.58 0.69 -5.68
N LEU A 35 -1.62 0.11 -5.06
CA LEU A 35 -2.15 -1.20 -5.43
C LEU A 35 -2.72 -1.21 -6.85
N ALA A 36 -3.47 -0.18 -7.23
CA ALA A 36 -4.01 -0.02 -8.58
C ALA A 36 -2.88 0.10 -9.62
N SER A 37 -1.84 0.87 -9.31
CA SER A 37 -0.66 1.02 -10.18
C SER A 37 0.13 -0.29 -10.32
N ASN A 38 0.22 -1.10 -9.24
CA ASN A 38 0.89 -2.39 -9.28
C ASN A 38 0.11 -3.41 -10.15
N ALA A 39 -1.22 -3.42 -10.02
CA ALA A 39 -2.12 -4.20 -10.86
C ALA A 39 -1.98 -3.86 -12.35
N GLN A 40 -1.88 -2.57 -12.69
CA GLN A 40 -1.72 -2.10 -14.07
C GLN A 40 -0.36 -2.46 -14.69
N ARG A 41 0.67 -2.86 -13.92
CA ARG A 41 1.92 -3.38 -14.53
C ARG A 41 1.77 -4.83 -15.01
N LYS A 42 0.74 -5.56 -14.55
CA LYS A 42 0.46 -6.97 -14.90
C LYS A 42 -0.64 -7.11 -15.96
N ILE A 43 -0.71 -6.23 -16.97
CA ILE A 43 -1.80 -6.20 -17.98
C ILE A 43 -1.93 -7.52 -18.78
N ASN A 44 -0.93 -8.41 -18.77
CA ASN A 44 -1.00 -9.75 -19.38
C ASN A 44 -1.37 -10.88 -18.39
N SER A 45 -1.74 -10.57 -17.14
CA SER A 45 -1.99 -11.59 -16.12
C SER A 45 -3.15 -11.16 -15.22
N THR A 46 -4.04 -12.10 -14.94
CA THR A 46 -5.15 -11.94 -13.97
C THR A 46 -4.62 -11.29 -12.69
N LEU A 47 -5.37 -10.34 -12.12
CA LEU A 47 -5.08 -9.63 -10.87
C LEU A 47 -4.62 -10.62 -9.78
N ASP A 48 -3.32 -10.87 -9.68
CA ASP A 48 -2.76 -11.66 -8.59
C ASP A 48 -2.59 -10.72 -7.40
N VAL A 49 -3.68 -10.59 -6.64
CA VAL A 49 -3.76 -9.83 -5.39
C VAL A 49 -2.79 -10.34 -4.32
N ASN A 50 -2.19 -11.51 -4.53
CA ASN A 50 -1.20 -12.14 -3.65
C ASN A 50 0.21 -11.59 -3.78
N ASP A 51 0.48 -10.64 -4.69
CA ASP A 51 1.81 -10.06 -4.89
C ASP A 51 1.74 -8.53 -4.82
N ASN A 52 1.29 -8.03 -3.67
CA ASN A 52 1.35 -6.62 -3.33
C ASN A 52 2.25 -6.48 -2.11
N PRO A 53 3.55 -6.27 -2.31
CA PRO A 53 4.47 -6.09 -1.20
C PRO A 53 4.29 -4.70 -0.58
N CYS A 54 4.53 -4.58 0.71
CA CYS A 54 4.55 -3.32 1.43
C CYS A 54 5.52 -2.32 0.77
N PRO A 55 5.11 -1.07 0.51
CA PRO A 55 5.97 -0.06 -0.13
C PRO A 55 7.29 0.20 0.61
N ALA A 56 7.33 -0.01 1.93
CA ALA A 56 8.50 0.26 2.76
C ALA A 56 9.40 -0.97 2.98
N CYS A 57 8.84 -2.10 3.45
CA CYS A 57 9.64 -3.29 3.77
C CYS A 57 9.60 -4.39 2.71
N ARG A 58 8.80 -4.22 1.65
CA ARG A 58 8.57 -5.19 0.59
C ARG A 58 8.09 -6.58 1.05
N GLN A 59 7.58 -6.68 2.28
CA GLN A 59 6.93 -7.89 2.77
C GLN A 59 5.47 -7.89 2.36
N ASN A 60 4.94 -9.07 2.05
CA ASN A 60 3.51 -9.22 1.85
C ASN A 60 2.73 -9.02 3.15
N TYR A 61 1.51 -8.51 2.96
CA TYR A 61 0.56 -8.16 4.01
C TYR A 61 -0.04 -9.38 4.71
#